data_AF-A0A1P8YPI7-F1
#
_entry.id   AF-A0A1P8YPI7-F1
#
_cell.length_a   1.000
_cell.length_b   1.000
_cell.length_c   1.000
_cell.angle_alpha   90.00
_cell.angle_beta   90.00
_cell.angle_gamma   90.00
#
_symmetry.space_group_name_H-M   'P 1'
#
loop_
_entity.id
_entity.type
_entity.pdbx_description
1 polymer ?
#
loop_
_entity_poly.entity_id
_entity_poly.type
_entity_poly.pdbx_seq_one_letter_code
_entity_poly.pdbx_strand_id
1 'polypeptide(L)'
;MGLMFILLLFTFAELFLSPVGLSLSTKLAPKAFHTQMVALFFLSVALGSSMAGTLAKYYNENDEVPYFTWVGAASIAVGVVMILLSPWISRMMRGVH
;
A
#
# COMPACT_ATOMS: atom_id res chain seq x y z
N MET A 1 18.37 18.07 -4.30
CA MET A 1 17.75 18.28 -2.97
C MET A 1 16.35 17.70 -2.87
N GLY A 2 15.41 17.99 -3.78
CA GLY A 2 14.03 17.45 -3.72
C GLY A 2 13.92 15.91 -3.71
N LEU A 3 14.69 15.22 -4.57
CA LEU A 3 14.75 13.74 -4.61
C LEU A 3 15.14 13.11 -3.25
N MET A 4 16.02 13.77 -2.48
CA MET A 4 16.42 13.27 -1.16
C MET A 4 15.25 13.26 -0.19
N PHE A 5 14.42 14.31 -0.18
CA PHE A 5 13.23 14.38 0.65
C PHE A 5 12.17 13.35 0.24
N ILE A 6 11.98 13.14 -1.08
CA ILE A 6 11.04 12.16 -1.60
C ILE A 6 11.45 10.75 -1.16
N LEU A 7 12.71 10.37 -1.37
CA LEU A 7 13.22 9.05 -0.98
C LEU A 7 13.17 8.87 0.53
N LEU A 8 13.53 9.90 1.32
CA LEU A 8 13.45 9.86 2.77
C LEU A 8 12.00 9.63 3.24
N LEU A 9 11.02 10.34 2.68
CA LEU A 9 9.60 10.14 2.98
C LEU A 9 9.14 8.73 2.60
N PHE A 10 9.61 8.21 1.46
CA PHE A 10 9.32 6.86 0.99
C PHE A 10 9.86 5.80 1.96
N THR A 11 11.10 5.98 2.43
CA THR A 11 11.72 5.09 3.42
C THR A 11 10.95 5.10 4.74
N PHE A 12 10.48 6.26 5.21
CA PHE A 12 9.61 6.31 6.39
C PHE A 12 8.31 5.53 6.16
N ALA A 13 7.66 5.70 5.00
CA ALA A 13 6.45 4.96 4.67
C ALA A 13 6.69 3.44 4.62
N GLU A 14 7.79 2.98 4.02
CA GLU A 14 8.17 1.56 4.02
C GLU A 14 8.43 1.01 5.43
N LEU A 15 9.06 1.82 6.30
CA LEU A 15 9.31 1.43 7.68
C LEU A 15 8.01 1.22 8.48
N PHE A 16 6.94 1.95 8.15
CA PHE A 16 5.61 1.68 8.73
C PHE A 16 4.93 0.46 8.09
N LEU A 17 5.12 0.23 6.79
CA LEU A 17 4.46 -0.87 6.08
C LEU A 17 5.05 -2.25 6.40
N SER A 18 6.38 -2.37 6.48
CA SER A 18 7.10 -3.63 6.66
C SER A 18 6.75 -4.38 7.98
N PRO A 19 6.77 -3.74 9.17
CA PRO A 19 6.39 -4.40 10.41
C PRO A 19 4.87 -4.63 10.52
N VAL A 20 4.04 -3.74 9.94
CA VAL A 20 2.57 -3.86 9.98
C VAL A 20 2.08 -4.97 9.06
N GLY A 21 2.64 -5.13 7.86
CA GLY A 21 2.24 -6.16 6.90
C GLY A 21 2.52 -7.58 7.40
N LEU A 22 3.70 -7.80 7.99
CA LEU A 22 4.06 -9.08 8.61
C LEU A 22 3.31 -9.30 9.95
N SER A 23 3.06 -8.25 10.73
CA SER A 23 2.26 -8.39 11.96
C SER A 23 0.77 -8.66 11.68
N LEU A 24 0.17 -8.06 10.64
CA LEU A 24 -1.21 -8.35 10.23
C LEU A 24 -1.37 -9.77 9.71
N SER A 25 -0.46 -10.22 8.83
CA SER A 25 -0.51 -11.58 8.28
C SER A 25 -0.34 -12.66 9.34
N THR A 26 0.40 -12.38 10.41
CA THR A 26 0.56 -13.29 11.56
C THR A 26 -0.58 -13.18 12.59
N LYS A 27 -1.15 -11.99 12.84
CA LYS A 27 -2.26 -11.80 13.81
C LYS A 27 -3.65 -12.17 13.28
N LEU A 28 -3.91 -12.01 11.98
CA LEU A 28 -5.18 -12.40 11.34
C LEU A 28 -5.17 -13.82 10.79
N ALA A 29 -4.05 -14.54 10.85
CA ALA A 29 -3.97 -15.91 10.38
C ALA A 29 -4.82 -16.84 11.26
N PRO A 30 -5.90 -17.45 10.71
CA PRO A 30 -6.49 -18.62 11.34
C PRO A 30 -5.40 -19.69 11.42
N LYS A 31 -5.31 -20.44 12.54
CA LYS A 31 -4.26 -21.46 12.77
C LYS A 31 -4.08 -22.47 11.61
N ALA A 32 -5.08 -22.61 10.73
CA ALA A 32 -5.07 -23.49 9.56
C ALA A 32 -4.47 -22.88 8.26
N PHE A 33 -4.38 -21.56 8.10
CA PHE A 33 -4.08 -20.91 6.79
C PHE A 33 -2.99 -19.83 6.85
N HIS A 34 -2.02 -19.97 7.76
CA HIS A 34 -0.92 -19.01 7.93
C HIS A 34 -0.14 -18.73 6.63
N THR A 35 0.22 -19.79 5.88
CA THR A 35 0.96 -19.67 4.62
C THR A 35 0.16 -18.96 3.54
N GLN A 36 -1.17 -19.12 3.50
CA GLN A 36 -2.03 -18.44 2.52
C GLN A 36 -2.18 -16.95 2.79
N MET A 37 -2.25 -16.53 4.07
CA MET A 37 -2.31 -15.11 4.44
C MET A 37 -1.01 -14.38 4.08
N VAL A 38 0.14 -15.02 4.27
CA VAL A 38 1.44 -14.50 3.83
C VAL A 38 1.51 -14.46 2.29
N ALA A 39 1.01 -15.49 1.59
CA ALA A 39 0.97 -15.50 0.13
C ALA A 39 0.07 -14.37 -0.42
N LEU A 40 -1.07 -14.10 0.22
CA LEU A 40 -1.96 -12.98 -0.12
C LEU A 40 -1.28 -11.62 0.07
N PHE A 41 -0.49 -11.46 1.14
CA PHE A 41 0.30 -10.24 1.35
C PHE A 41 1.31 -10.03 0.20
N PHE A 42 2.11 -11.04 -0.14
CA PHE A 42 3.06 -10.95 -1.26
C PHE A 42 2.37 -10.77 -2.61
N LEU A 43 1.20 -11.40 -2.81
CA LEU A 43 0.40 -11.21 -4.01
C LEU A 43 -0.06 -9.76 -4.16
N SER A 44 -0.52 -9.14 -3.07
CA SER A 44 -0.89 -7.71 -3.06
C SER A 44 0.29 -6.82 -3.45
N VAL A 45 1.49 -7.11 -2.95
CA VAL A 45 2.72 -6.36 -3.31
C VAL A 45 3.05 -6.56 -4.79
N ALA A 46 3.00 -7.79 -5.30
CA ALA A 46 3.27 -8.10 -6.70
C ALA A 46 2.29 -7.41 -7.65
N LEU A 47 1.00 -7.38 -7.30
CA LEU A 47 -0.03 -6.66 -8.04
C LEU A 47 0.21 -5.15 -8.04
N GLY A 48 0.56 -4.57 -6.90
CA GLY A 48 0.90 -3.15 -6.78
C GLY A 48 2.09 -2.77 -7.67
N SER A 49 3.17 -3.53 -7.60
CA SER A 49 4.36 -3.33 -8.44
C SER A 49 4.07 -3.51 -9.94
N SER A 50 3.25 -4.50 -10.29
CA SER A 50 2.84 -4.73 -11.69
C SER A 50 1.98 -3.58 -12.22
N MET A 51 1.05 -3.08 -11.42
CA MET A 51 0.21 -1.93 -11.75
C MET A 51 1.07 -0.67 -11.95
N ALA A 52 2.02 -0.40 -11.05
CA ALA A 52 2.97 0.69 -11.19
C ALA A 52 3.80 0.58 -12.50
N GLY A 53 4.26 -0.62 -12.83
CA GLY A 53 4.97 -0.89 -14.08
C GLY A 53 4.13 -0.66 -15.34
N THR A 54 2.83 -1.01 -15.31
CA THR A 54 1.92 -0.70 -16.42
C THR A 54 1.64 0.79 -16.55
N LEU A 55 1.53 1.49 -15.42
CA LEU A 55 1.28 2.93 -15.39
C LEU A 55 2.48 3.71 -15.93
N ALA A 56 3.70 3.26 -15.61
CA ALA A 56 4.95 3.84 -16.11
C ALA A 56 5.07 3.80 -17.65
N LYS A 57 4.39 2.87 -18.34
CA LYS A 57 4.35 2.84 -19.82
C LYS A 57 3.58 4.02 -20.42
N TYR A 58 2.67 4.63 -19.66
CA TYR A 58 1.91 5.81 -20.07
C TYR A 58 2.64 7.12 -19.76
N TYR A 59 3.86 7.05 -19.20
CA TYR A 59 4.67 8.23 -18.96
C TYR A 59 5.11 8.84 -20.30
N ASN A 60 4.72 10.09 -20.53
CA ASN A 60 5.16 10.88 -21.68
C ASN A 60 5.92 12.10 -21.17
N GLU A 61 7.13 12.28 -21.66
CA GLU A 61 8.08 13.31 -21.22
C GLU A 61 7.60 14.74 -21.54
N ASN A 62 6.65 14.90 -22.46
CA ASN A 62 6.04 16.19 -22.80
C ASN A 62 4.83 16.56 -21.91
N ASP A 63 4.27 15.61 -21.13
CA ASP A 63 3.06 15.77 -20.30
C ASP A 63 3.27 15.19 -18.88
N GLU A 64 4.44 15.45 -18.27
CA GLU A 64 4.79 14.93 -16.94
C GLU A 64 3.88 15.42 -15.80
N VAL A 65 3.49 16.70 -15.86
CA VAL A 65 2.71 17.38 -14.80
C VAL A 65 1.31 16.77 -14.61
N PRO A 66 0.48 16.59 -15.67
CA PRO A 66 -0.82 15.95 -15.51
C PRO A 66 -0.72 14.47 -15.09
N TYR A 67 0.31 13.74 -15.56
CA TYR A 67 0.54 12.36 -15.15
C TYR A 67 0.79 12.25 -13.63
N PHE A 68 1.73 13.03 -13.10
CA PHE A 68 2.00 13.03 -11.65
C PHE A 68 0.83 13.55 -10.82
N THR A 69 0.08 14.52 -11.34
CA THR A 69 -1.09 15.07 -10.65
C THR A 69 -2.19 14.02 -10.51
N TRP A 70 -2.49 13.25 -11.57
CA TRP A 70 -3.51 12.21 -11.53
C TRP A 70 -3.12 11.03 -10.64
N VAL A 71 -1.85 10.59 -10.72
CA VAL A 71 -1.32 9.52 -9.86
C VAL A 71 -1.31 9.95 -8.39
N GLY A 72 -0.88 11.19 -8.11
CA GLY A 72 -0.92 11.77 -6.77
C GLY A 72 -2.34 11.89 -6.22
N ALA A 73 -3.27 12.41 -7.01
CA ALA A 73 -4.68 12.55 -6.64
C ALA A 73 -5.32 11.19 -6.36
N ALA A 74 -5.09 10.18 -7.21
CA ALA A 74 -5.57 8.83 -7.00
C ALA A 74 -4.99 8.21 -5.71
N SER A 75 -3.70 8.42 -5.43
CA SER A 75 -3.05 7.94 -4.22
C SER A 75 -3.65 8.56 -2.95
N ILE A 76 -3.89 9.88 -2.97
CA ILE A 76 -4.57 10.59 -1.87
C ILE A 76 -5.99 10.06 -1.68
N ALA A 77 -6.74 9.88 -2.77
CA ALA A 77 -8.10 9.35 -2.70
C ALA A 77 -8.15 7.95 -2.06
N VAL A 78 -7.25 7.05 -2.45
CA VAL A 78 -7.12 5.71 -1.83
C VAL A 78 -6.77 5.82 -0.34
N GLY A 79 -5.84 6.70 0.02
CA GLY A 79 -5.47 6.95 1.42
C GLY A 79 -6.64 7.44 2.27
N VAL A 80 -7.43 8.40 1.75
CA VAL A 80 -8.63 8.91 2.41
C VAL A 80 -9.67 7.81 2.59
N VAL A 81 -9.93 7.01 1.55
CA VAL A 81 -10.86 5.87 1.64
C VAL A 81 -10.39 4.87 2.70
N MET A 82 -9.09 4.57 2.76
CA MET A 82 -8.54 3.71 3.82
C MET A 82 -8.76 4.28 5.23
N ILE A 83 -8.56 5.58 5.44
CA ILE A 83 -8.79 6.23 6.73
C ILE A 83 -10.27 6.13 7.13
N LEU A 84 -11.19 6.32 6.19
CA LEU A 84 -12.63 6.18 6.44
C LEU A 84 -13.03 4.74 6.77
N LEU A 85 -12.38 3.75 6.16
CA LEU A 85 -12.62 2.33 6.42
C LEU A 85 -11.90 1.80 7.67
N SER A 86 -10.83 2.47 8.12
CA SER A 86 -10.04 2.11 9.32
C SER A 86 -10.89 1.79 10.56
N PRO A 87 -11.85 2.63 11.00
CA PRO A 87 -12.67 2.31 12.17
C PRO A 87 -13.57 1.09 11.95
N TRP A 88 -14.00 0.82 10.71
CA TRP A 88 -14.84 -0.34 10.39
C TRP A 88 -14.03 -1.64 10.41
N ILE A 89 -12.82 -1.62 9.83
CA ILE A 89 -11.87 -2.73 9.85
C ILE A 89 -11.47 -3.06 11.29
N SER A 90 -11.12 -2.04 12.09
CA SER A 90 -10.76 -2.22 13.50
C SER A 90 -11.92 -2.79 14.33
N ARG A 91 -13.17 -2.40 14.02
CA ARG A 91 -14.36 -2.92 14.69
C ARG A 91 -14.64 -4.38 14.35
N MET A 92 -14.33 -4.83 13.13
CA MET A 92 -14.42 -6.25 12.75
C MET A 92 -13.30 -7.11 13.36
N MET A 93 -12.15 -6.51 13.71
CA MET A 93 -11.04 -7.23 14.37
C MET A 93 -11.21 -7.39 15.89
N ARG A 94 -12.17 -6.71 16.53
CA ARG A 94 -12.44 -6.80 17.99
C ARG A 94 -12.96 -8.15 18.48
N GLY A 95 -13.15 -9.13 17.60
CA GLY A 95 -13.61 -10.49 17.95
C GLY A 95 -12.51 -11.54 18.17
N VAL A 96 -11.23 -11.19 17.98
CA VAL A 96 -10.11 -12.14 18.15
C VAL A 96 -9.18 -11.61 19.24
N HIS A 97 -9.51 -11.92 20.49
CA HIS A 97 -8.54 -11.97 21.59
C HIS A 97 -8.03 -13.41 21.71
#